data_AF-A0A966PP71-F1
#
_entry.id   AF-A0A966PP71-F1
#
_cell.length_a   1.000
_cell.length_b   1.000
_cell.length_c   1.000
_cell.angle_alpha   90.00
_cell.angle_beta   90.00
_cell.angle_gamma   90.00
#
_symmetry.space_group_name_H-M   'P 1'
#
loop_
_entity.id
_entity.type
_entity.pdbx_description
1 polymer ?
#
loop_
_entity_poly.entity_id
_entity_poly.type
_entity_poly.pdbx_seq_one_letter_code
_entity_poly.pdbx_strand_id
1 'polypeptide(L)'
;MADLPTLRVGFLGAGHIATYHSKSIRRASATLGFTVERAGVFDPDSARCEEFARASGHSPMSSVDEVLASCDAVYICTWTSEHLGLVQ
;
A
#
# COMPACT_ATOMS: atom_id res chain seq x y z
N MET A 1 10.82 0.13 26.74
CA MET A 1 10.90 -0.55 25.44
C MET A 1 11.41 0.48 24.45
N ALA A 2 12.45 0.18 23.67
CA ALA A 2 12.87 1.09 22.61
C ALA A 2 11.75 1.19 21.57
N ASP A 3 11.47 2.40 21.10
CA ASP A 3 10.53 2.62 20.00
C ASP A 3 11.11 1.95 18.75
N LEU A 4 10.32 1.07 18.13
CA LEU A 4 10.75 0.40 16.90
C LEU A 4 10.54 1.38 15.74
N PRO A 5 11.46 1.46 14.77
CA PRO A 5 11.23 2.29 13.59
C PRO A 5 9.96 1.82 12.86
N THR A 6 9.23 2.76 12.27
CA THR A 6 8.01 2.51 11.51
C THR A 6 8.29 2.65 10.01
N LEU A 7 7.88 1.65 9.23
CA LEU A 7 7.86 1.72 7.77
C LEU A 7 6.42 1.92 7.29
N ARG A 8 6.13 3.06 6.65
CA ARG A 8 4.82 3.35 6.05
C ARG A 8 4.76 2.77 4.65
N VAL A 9 3.82 1.87 4.39
CA VAL A 9 3.70 1.18 3.10
C VAL A 9 2.43 1.60 2.38
N GLY A 10 2.56 2.12 1.16
CA GLY A 10 1.47 2.48 0.28
C GLY A 10 1.21 1.48 -0.85
N PHE A 11 0.06 1.62 -1.53
CA PHE A 11 -0.32 0.78 -2.68
C PHE A 11 -0.83 1.61 -3.86
N LEU A 12 -0.33 1.29 -5.06
CA LEU A 12 -0.91 1.73 -6.33
C LEU A 12 -1.54 0.51 -7.01
N GLY A 13 -2.85 0.54 -7.20
CA GLY A 13 -3.67 -0.60 -7.58
C GLY A 13 -4.23 -1.34 -6.36
N ALA A 14 -5.52 -1.65 -6.40
CA ALA A 14 -6.31 -2.27 -5.32
C ALA A 14 -6.85 -3.66 -5.69
N GLY A 15 -6.23 -4.33 -6.67
CA GLY A 15 -6.66 -5.62 -7.20
C GLY A 15 -6.18 -6.85 -6.40
N HIS A 16 -6.21 -8.00 -7.08
CA HIS A 16 -5.84 -9.30 -6.51
C HIS A 16 -4.41 -9.32 -5.93
N ILE A 17 -3.44 -8.78 -6.68
CA ILE A 17 -2.02 -8.77 -6.26
C ILE A 17 -1.80 -7.85 -5.06
N ALA A 18 -2.48 -6.70 -5.00
CA ALA A 18 -2.46 -5.83 -3.83
C ALA A 18 -2.99 -6.56 -2.59
N THR A 19 -4.09 -7.30 -2.73
CA THR A 19 -4.67 -8.13 -1.65
C THR A 19 -3.70 -9.21 -1.18
N TYR A 20 -3.01 -9.89 -2.10
CA TYR A 20 -1.99 -10.88 -1.77
C TYR A 20 -0.85 -10.25 -0.95
N HIS A 21 -0.25 -9.16 -1.43
CA HIS A 21 0.85 -8.50 -0.73
C HIS A 21 0.42 -7.94 0.63
N SER A 22 -0.76 -7.31 0.72
CA SER A 22 -1.29 -6.81 1.98
C SER A 22 -1.39 -7.90 3.06
N LYS A 23 -1.88 -9.10 2.68
CA LYS A 23 -1.94 -10.28 3.56
C LYS A 23 -0.55 -10.80 3.91
N SER A 24 0.38 -10.84 2.96
CA SER A 24 1.76 -11.27 3.19
C SER A 24 2.48 -10.36 4.17
N ILE A 25 2.37 -9.04 4.00
CA ILE A 25 2.92 -8.04 4.95
C ILE A 25 2.34 -8.28 6.35
N ARG A 26 1.01 -8.45 6.48
CA ARG A 26 0.37 -8.68 7.79
C ARG A 26 0.96 -9.89 8.51
N ARG A 27 1.25 -10.97 7.78
CA ARG A 27 1.89 -12.17 8.34
C ARG A 27 3.34 -11.93 8.71
N ALA A 28 4.10 -11.27 7.84
CA ALA A 28 5.51 -10.97 8.06
C ALA A 28 5.72 -10.01 9.24
N SER A 29 4.83 -9.01 9.43
CA SER A 29 4.94 -8.00 10.49
C SER A 29 5.03 -8.57 11.90
N ALA A 30 4.58 -9.80 12.14
CA ALA A 30 4.71 -10.47 13.43
C ALA A 30 6.16 -10.80 13.85
N THR A 31 7.09 -10.80 12.89
CA THR A 31 8.50 -11.22 13.12
C THR A 31 9.52 -10.14 12.72
N LEU A 32 9.07 -8.95 12.32
CA LEU A 32 9.97 -7.87 11.90
C LEU A 32 10.57 -7.14 13.11
N GLY A 33 11.80 -6.67 12.95
CA GLY A 33 12.45 -5.76 13.91
C GLY A 33 12.01 -4.30 13.79
N PHE A 34 10.87 -4.05 13.14
CA PHE A 34 10.28 -2.73 12.88
C PHE A 34 8.76 -2.88 12.71
N THR A 35 8.02 -1.79 12.88
CA THR A 35 6.56 -1.79 12.68
C THR A 35 6.22 -1.43 11.24
N VAL A 36 5.09 -1.93 10.75
CA VAL A 36 4.57 -1.55 9.42
C VAL A 36 3.26 -0.81 9.59
N GLU A 37 3.22 0.42 9.10
CA GLU A 37 2.02 1.24 9.03
C GLU A 37 1.38 1.13 7.63
N ARG A 38 0.05 1.06 7.60
CA ARG A 38 -0.74 0.99 6.36
C ARG A 38 -1.05 2.40 5.89
N ALA A 39 -0.30 2.89 4.90
CA ALA A 39 -0.40 4.25 4.39
C ALA A 39 -1.51 4.39 3.33
N GLY A 40 -1.35 5.29 2.36
CA GLY A 40 -2.30 5.53 1.28
C GLY A 40 -2.43 4.37 0.28
N VAL A 41 -3.62 4.25 -0.31
CA VAL A 41 -3.88 3.42 -1.50
C VAL A 41 -4.61 4.24 -2.56
N PHE A 42 -4.27 4.02 -3.83
CA PHE A 42 -4.99 4.59 -4.96
C PHE A 42 -5.29 3.51 -6.01
N ASP A 43 -6.50 3.53 -6.55
CA ASP A 43 -6.92 2.79 -7.75
C ASP A 43 -7.89 3.68 -8.54
N PRO A 44 -7.77 3.77 -9.88
CA PRO A 44 -8.73 4.53 -10.70
C PRO A 44 -10.19 4.06 -10.54
N ASP A 45 -10.41 2.79 -10.17
CA ASP A 45 -11.71 2.28 -9.74
C ASP A 45 -11.91 2.57 -8.24
N SER A 46 -12.67 3.62 -7.94
CA SER A 46 -12.88 4.09 -6.56
C SER A 46 -13.53 3.03 -5.67
N ALA A 47 -14.40 2.18 -6.21
CA ALA A 47 -15.04 1.11 -5.45
C ALA A 47 -14.00 0.06 -5.00
N ARG A 48 -13.06 -0.31 -5.88
CA ARG A 48 -11.95 -1.20 -5.51
C ARG A 48 -11.02 -0.56 -4.49
N CYS A 49 -10.71 0.72 -4.67
CA CYS A 49 -9.87 1.49 -3.75
C CYS A 49 -10.45 1.47 -2.33
N GLU A 50 -11.73 1.83 -2.20
CA GLU A 50 -12.45 1.85 -0.93
C GLU A 50 -12.58 0.46 -0.29
N GLU A 51 -12.90 -0.56 -1.08
CA GLU A 51 -13.01 -1.93 -0.59
C GLU A 51 -11.68 -2.44 -0.03
N PHE A 52 -10.60 -2.26 -0.79
CA PHE A 52 -9.26 -2.67 -0.37
C PHE A 52 -8.82 -1.91 0.88
N ALA A 53 -9.00 -0.59 0.91
CA ALA A 53 -8.65 0.25 2.06
C ALA A 53 -9.34 -0.27 3.34
N ARG A 54 -10.66 -0.47 3.29
CA ARG A 54 -11.46 -1.02 4.39
C ARG A 54 -10.98 -2.41 4.82
N ALA A 55 -10.64 -3.29 3.88
CA ALA A 55 -10.23 -4.67 4.18
C ALA A 55 -8.79 -4.79 4.72
N SER A 56 -7.92 -3.85 4.37
CA SER A 56 -6.49 -3.92 4.66
C SER A 56 -6.00 -2.95 5.73
N GLY A 57 -6.80 -1.93 6.05
CA GLY A 57 -6.44 -0.85 6.97
C GLY A 57 -5.65 0.31 6.33
N HIS A 58 -5.55 0.36 5.00
CA HIS A 58 -4.99 1.53 4.29
C HIS A 58 -6.02 2.66 4.21
N SER A 59 -5.56 3.86 3.83
CA SER A 59 -6.43 5.02 3.61
C SER A 59 -6.61 5.27 2.10
N PRO A 60 -7.85 5.37 1.57
CA PRO A 60 -8.04 5.67 0.16
C PRO A 60 -7.58 7.11 -0.12
N MET A 61 -6.81 7.28 -1.20
CA MET A 61 -6.32 8.55 -1.68
C MET A 61 -6.92 8.87 -3.05
N SER A 62 -6.86 10.13 -3.45
CA SER A 62 -7.44 10.61 -4.71
C SER A 62 -6.44 10.59 -5.88
N SER A 63 -5.15 10.39 -5.62
CA SER A 63 -4.10 10.38 -6.64
C SER A 63 -2.90 9.53 -6.25
N VAL A 64 -2.04 9.26 -7.26
CA VAL A 64 -0.72 8.64 -7.07
C VAL A 64 0.16 9.49 -6.15
N ASP A 65 0.20 10.81 -6.38
CA ASP A 65 1.04 11.74 -5.62
C ASP A 65 0.70 11.75 -4.12
N GLU A 66 -0.60 11.68 -3.78
CA GLU A 66 -1.04 11.58 -2.39
C GLU A 66 -0.56 10.29 -1.73
N VAL A 67 -0.55 9.17 -2.45
CA VAL A 67 0.00 7.90 -1.93
C VAL A 67 1.51 8.03 -1.70
N LEU A 68 2.25 8.57 -2.67
CA LEU A 68 3.71 8.72 -2.58
C LEU A 68 4.11 9.66 -1.43
N ALA A 69 3.37 10.74 -1.20
CA ALA A 69 3.61 11.64 -0.07
C ALA A 69 3.32 10.99 1.30
N SER A 70 2.50 9.93 1.33
CA SER A 70 2.07 9.28 2.57
C SER A 70 2.95 8.13 3.06
N CYS A 71 3.84 7.61 2.21
CA CYS A 71 4.56 6.35 2.47
C CYS A 71 6.09 6.48 2.32
N ASP A 72 6.81 5.53 2.93
CA ASP A 72 8.27 5.36 2.77
C ASP A 72 8.59 4.36 1.64
N ALA A 73 7.66 3.44 1.37
CA ALA A 73 7.75 2.45 0.31
C ALA A 73 6.37 2.20 -0.30
N VAL A 74 6.33 1.89 -1.61
CA VAL A 74 5.08 1.68 -2.35
C VAL A 74 5.09 0.34 -3.08
N TYR A 75 3.98 -0.38 -3.03
CA TYR A 75 3.71 -1.51 -3.92
C TYR A 75 3.00 -1.03 -5.18
N ILE A 76 3.57 -1.30 -6.34
CA ILE A 76 2.92 -1.08 -7.63
C ILE A 76 2.25 -2.38 -8.06
N CYS A 77 0.94 -2.45 -7.86
CA CYS A 77 0.06 -3.59 -8.13
C CYS A 77 -0.93 -3.31 -9.27
N THR A 78 -0.53 -2.46 -10.22
CA THR A 78 -1.28 -2.13 -11.44
C THR A 78 -0.96 -3.09 -12.60
N TRP A 79 -1.60 -2.89 -13.76
CA TRP A 79 -1.25 -3.60 -14.99
C TRP A 79 0.20 -3.30 -15.38
N THR A 80 0.92 -4.31 -15.91
CA THR A 80 2.35 -4.20 -16.25
C THR A 80 2.66 -3.01 -17.18
N SER A 81 1.74 -2.64 -18.08
CA SER A 81 1.89 -1.48 -18.97
C SER A 81 2.04 -0.15 -18.23
N GLU A 82 1.47 -0.02 -17.03
CA GLU A 82 1.48 1.22 -16.25
C GLU A 82 2.71 1.33 -15.36
N HIS A 83 3.44 0.23 -15.16
CA HIS A 83 4.55 0.21 -14.19
C HIS A 83 5.59 1.26 -14.53
N LEU A 84 5.92 1.43 -15.82
CA LEU A 84 6.91 2.39 -16.26
C LEU A 84 6.53 3.83 -15.88
N GLY A 85 5.26 4.22 -16.02
CA GLY A 85 4.81 5.56 -15.66
C GLY A 85 4.78 5.82 -14.15
N LEU A 86 4.79 4.78 -13.32
CA LEU A 86 4.69 4.87 -11.86
C LEU A 86 6.04 4.75 -11.13
N VAL A 87 7.14 4.49 -11.84
CA VAL A 87 8.49 4.35 -11.29
C VAL A 87 9.46 5.46 -11.73
N GLN A 88 8.95 6.50 -12.39
CA GLN A 88 9.74 7.61 -12.92
C GLN A 88 9.91 8.75 -11.92
#